data_AF-A0ABD5PGZ1-F1
#
_entry.id   AF-A0ABD5PGZ1-F1
#
_cell.length_a   1.000
_cell.length_b   1.000
_cell.length_c   1.000
_cell.angle_alpha   90.00
_cell.angle_beta   90.00
_cell.angle_gamma   90.00
#
_symmetry.space_group_name_H-M   'P 1'
#
loop_
_entity.id
_entity.type
_entity.pdbx_description
1 polymer ?
#
loop_
_entity_poly.entity_id
_entity_poly.type
_entity_poly.pdbx_seq_one_letter_code
_entity_poly.pdbx_strand_id
1 'polypeptide(L)'
;MASVSVSHLILFIASLIVAGSVAGTLMTGVDRLGSAIEDESLDVSKQVRTDIEVISDSGSAVYDTNNEGNITLYVKNTGSRNLPPDGTGLDVLVDGQYATDTSLTLLDGDWDTGDVVELQISTTLSPGDHRVKLIMGGDEEVFHFRT
;
A
#
# COMPACT_ATOMS: atom_id res chain seq x y z
N MET A 1 59.09 -32.73 19.95
CA MET A 1 58.84 -31.27 20.08
C MET A 1 58.22 -30.68 18.80
N ALA A 2 58.72 -30.99 17.58
CA ALA A 2 58.15 -30.46 16.33
C ALA A 2 56.71 -30.91 15.99
N SER A 3 56.29 -32.13 16.38
CA SER A 3 54.95 -32.66 16.08
C SER A 3 53.81 -31.90 16.76
N VAL A 4 54.03 -31.43 17.99
CA VAL A 4 53.02 -30.68 18.76
C VAL A 4 52.76 -29.31 18.12
N SER A 5 53.80 -28.63 17.63
CA SER A 5 53.67 -27.34 16.96
C SER A 5 52.90 -27.41 15.64
N VAL A 6 53.04 -28.52 14.89
CA VAL A 6 52.28 -28.74 13.64
C VAL A 6 50.79 -28.90 13.92
N SER A 7 50.41 -29.65 14.97
CA SER A 7 49.00 -29.79 15.36
C SER A 7 48.36 -28.47 15.78
N HIS A 8 49.08 -27.64 16.56
CA HIS A 8 48.57 -26.32 16.96
C HIS A 8 48.40 -25.38 15.75
N LEU A 9 49.30 -25.42 14.78
CA LEU A 9 49.19 -24.64 13.55
C LEU A 9 47.95 -25.03 12.73
N ILE A 10 47.69 -26.33 12.60
CA ILE A 10 46.52 -26.83 11.86
C ILE A 10 45.22 -26.38 12.54
N LEU A 11 45.12 -26.51 13.88
CA LEU A 11 43.94 -26.07 14.62
C LEU A 11 43.74 -24.55 14.57
N PHE A 12 44.83 -23.78 14.58
CA PHE A 12 44.78 -22.34 14.44
C PHE A 12 44.19 -21.94 13.08
N ILE A 13 44.67 -22.52 11.99
CA ILE A 13 44.15 -22.26 10.64
C ILE A 13 42.69 -22.71 10.51
N ALA A 14 42.35 -23.89 11.04
CA ALA A 14 40.96 -24.36 11.04
C ALA A 14 40.02 -23.39 11.76
N SER A 15 40.45 -22.85 12.91
CA SER A 15 39.66 -21.86 13.67
C SER A 15 39.48 -20.54 12.91
N LEU A 16 40.50 -20.08 12.18
CA LEU A 16 40.42 -18.88 11.35
C LEU A 16 39.44 -19.06 10.18
N ILE A 17 39.44 -20.23 9.54
CA ILE A 17 38.49 -20.53 8.47
C ILE A 17 37.06 -20.49 9.00
N VAL A 18 36.80 -21.16 10.13
CA VAL A 18 35.47 -21.16 10.76
C VAL A 18 35.06 -19.75 11.16
N ALA A 19 35.96 -18.98 11.79
CA ALA A 19 35.70 -17.60 12.16
C ALA A 19 35.36 -16.73 10.94
N GLY A 20 36.10 -16.88 9.84
CA GLY A 20 35.84 -16.18 8.58
C GLY A 20 34.49 -16.54 7.98
N SER A 21 34.10 -17.82 7.99
CA SER A 21 32.80 -18.26 7.50
C SER A 21 31.65 -17.68 8.33
N VAL A 22 31.75 -17.71 9.66
CA VAL A 22 30.74 -17.12 10.55
C VAL A 22 30.62 -15.62 10.31
N ALA A 23 31.75 -14.90 10.29
CA ALA A 23 31.78 -13.47 10.02
C ALA A 23 31.13 -13.13 8.66
N GLY A 24 31.41 -13.91 7.61
CA GLY A 24 30.80 -13.74 6.30
C GLY A 24 29.27 -13.88 6.33
N THR A 25 28.76 -14.92 6.99
CA THR A 25 27.30 -15.12 7.11
C THR A 25 26.62 -14.03 7.93
N LEU A 26 27.25 -13.57 9.01
CA LEU A 26 26.74 -12.47 9.84
C LEU A 26 26.69 -11.16 9.05
N MET A 27 27.74 -10.86 8.28
CA MET A 27 27.79 -9.67 7.44
C MET A 27 26.66 -9.69 6.40
N THR A 28 26.48 -10.81 5.68
CA THR A 28 25.36 -10.96 4.74
C THR A 28 24.00 -10.81 5.43
N GLY A 29 23.86 -11.29 6.66
CA GLY A 29 22.65 -11.11 7.46
C GLY A 29 22.37 -9.65 7.79
N VAL A 30 23.40 -8.91 8.21
CA VAL A 30 23.30 -7.47 8.52
C VAL A 30 22.97 -6.67 7.26
N ASP A 31 23.59 -6.97 6.12
CA ASP A 31 23.30 -6.26 4.85
C ASP A 31 21.84 -6.45 4.45
N ARG A 32 21.35 -7.70 4.50
CA ARG A 32 19.94 -8.00 4.18
C ARG A 32 18.96 -7.32 5.14
N LEU A 33 19.28 -7.30 6.42
CA LEU A 33 18.46 -6.62 7.42
C LEU A 33 18.46 -5.10 7.17
N GLY A 34 19.62 -4.53 6.84
CA GLY A 34 19.75 -3.11 6.50
C GLY A 34 18.86 -2.73 5.32
N SER A 35 18.94 -3.48 4.22
CA SER A 35 18.08 -3.24 3.05
C SER A 35 16.60 -3.39 3.38
N ALA A 36 16.21 -4.42 4.14
CA ALA A 36 14.81 -4.61 4.53
C ALA A 36 14.27 -3.45 5.40
N ILE A 37 15.10 -2.90 6.28
CA ILE A 37 14.74 -1.72 7.10
C ILE A 37 14.58 -0.48 6.22
N GLU A 38 15.47 -0.31 5.22
CA GLU A 38 15.39 0.83 4.30
C GLU A 38 14.11 0.78 3.46
N ASP A 39 13.78 -0.39 2.90
CA ASP A 39 12.55 -0.62 2.15
C ASP A 39 11.31 -0.34 3.01
N GLU A 40 11.25 -0.91 4.22
CA GLU A 40 10.15 -0.68 5.17
C GLU A 40 10.04 0.81 5.54
N SER A 41 11.17 1.49 5.76
CA SER A 41 11.19 2.91 6.10
C SER A 41 10.64 3.77 4.95
N LEU A 42 10.96 3.41 3.71
CA LEU A 42 10.44 4.08 2.52
C LEU A 42 8.93 3.84 2.37
N ASP A 43 8.44 2.64 2.61
CA ASP A 43 7.02 2.31 2.49
C ASP A 43 6.17 2.93 3.60
N VAL A 44 6.62 2.88 4.86
CA VAL A 44 5.97 3.62 5.96
C VAL A 44 5.96 5.12 5.66
N SER A 45 7.05 5.66 5.15
CA SER A 45 7.12 7.07 4.77
C SER A 45 6.16 7.42 3.63
N LYS A 46 5.94 6.50 2.68
CA LYS A 46 4.95 6.66 1.62
C LYS A 46 3.53 6.61 2.19
N GLN A 47 3.24 5.69 3.11
CA GLN A 47 1.94 5.57 3.79
C GLN A 47 1.61 6.83 4.57
N VAL A 48 2.52 7.34 5.39
CA VAL A 48 2.29 8.56 6.19
C VAL A 48 2.05 9.80 5.32
N ARG A 49 2.54 9.82 4.08
CA ARG A 49 2.33 10.93 3.14
C ARG A 49 1.12 10.73 2.23
N THR A 50 0.54 9.55 2.19
CA THR A 50 -0.67 9.23 1.43
C THR A 50 -1.87 9.43 2.35
N ASP A 51 -2.82 10.23 1.90
CA ASP A 51 -4.05 10.54 2.62
C ASP A 51 -5.10 10.91 1.55
N ILE A 52 -6.27 10.29 1.62
CA ILE A 52 -7.39 10.49 0.68
C ILE A 52 -8.68 10.77 1.45
N GLU A 53 -9.48 11.70 0.94
CA GLU A 53 -10.76 12.06 1.55
C GLU A 53 -11.89 11.94 0.53
N VAL A 54 -13.02 11.35 0.91
CA VAL A 54 -14.23 11.35 0.07
C VAL A 54 -14.97 12.66 0.31
N ILE A 55 -15.06 13.49 -0.73
CA ILE A 55 -15.74 14.79 -0.67
C ILE A 55 -17.20 14.73 -1.17
N SER A 56 -17.68 13.56 -1.56
CA SER A 56 -19.08 13.35 -1.95
C SER A 56 -20.03 13.54 -0.76
N ASP A 57 -21.22 14.06 -1.02
CA ASP A 57 -22.28 14.19 -0.01
C ASP A 57 -23.24 12.99 -0.09
N SER A 58 -23.51 12.35 1.05
CA SER A 58 -24.50 11.28 1.23
C SER A 58 -25.94 11.70 0.88
N GLY A 59 -26.24 13.00 0.89
CA GLY A 59 -27.54 13.56 0.48
C GLY A 59 -27.67 13.84 -1.02
N SER A 60 -26.57 13.72 -1.77
CA SER A 60 -26.56 13.82 -3.23
C SER A 60 -26.89 12.46 -3.87
N ALA A 61 -27.24 12.45 -5.15
CA ALA A 61 -27.45 11.21 -5.91
C ALA A 61 -26.11 10.49 -6.16
N VAL A 62 -25.57 9.85 -5.13
CA VAL A 62 -24.32 9.06 -5.18
C VAL A 62 -24.52 7.75 -5.93
N TYR A 63 -25.72 7.17 -5.86
CA TYR A 63 -26.07 5.95 -6.57
C TYR A 63 -27.10 6.25 -7.65
N ASP A 64 -26.79 5.90 -8.89
CA ASP A 64 -27.74 6.00 -10.00
C ASP A 64 -28.65 4.78 -10.03
N THR A 65 -29.89 4.95 -9.55
CA THR A 65 -30.92 3.91 -9.56
C THR A 65 -31.52 3.67 -10.96
N ASN A 66 -31.29 4.56 -11.93
CA ASN A 66 -31.94 4.52 -13.24
C ASN A 66 -31.07 3.89 -14.34
N ASN A 67 -29.75 3.88 -14.15
CA ASN A 67 -28.76 3.42 -15.13
C ASN A 67 -27.82 2.36 -14.51
N GLU A 68 -28.26 1.10 -14.50
CA GLU A 68 -27.45 -0.11 -14.21
C GLU A 68 -26.78 -0.23 -12.82
N GLY A 69 -26.99 0.73 -11.91
CA GLY A 69 -26.44 0.71 -10.56
C GLY A 69 -24.96 1.10 -10.54
N ASN A 70 -24.69 2.40 -10.64
CA ASN A 70 -23.34 2.94 -10.55
C ASN A 70 -23.23 3.86 -9.33
N ILE A 71 -22.18 3.68 -8.54
CA ILE A 71 -21.82 4.56 -7.42
C ILE A 71 -20.78 5.55 -7.95
N THR A 72 -21.08 6.85 -7.86
CA THR A 72 -20.14 7.91 -8.24
C THR A 72 -19.65 8.64 -6.99
N LEU A 73 -18.34 8.54 -6.72
CA LEU A 73 -17.68 9.19 -5.60
C LEU A 73 -16.59 10.14 -6.09
N TYR A 74 -16.44 11.28 -5.42
CA TYR A 74 -15.35 12.21 -5.63
C TYR A 74 -14.34 12.03 -4.51
N VAL A 75 -13.12 11.68 -4.88
CA VAL A 75 -12.03 11.39 -3.94
C VAL A 75 -10.94 12.44 -4.13
N LYS A 76 -10.59 13.12 -3.05
CA LYS A 76 -9.56 14.16 -3.05
C LYS A 76 -8.26 13.62 -2.48
N ASN A 77 -7.14 13.95 -3.09
CA ASN A 77 -5.82 13.73 -2.50
C ASN A 77 -5.53 14.81 -1.45
N THR A 78 -5.60 14.44 -0.18
CA THR A 78 -5.29 15.30 0.98
C THR A 78 -3.87 15.11 1.50
N GLY A 79 -3.16 14.09 0.99
CA GLY A 79 -1.78 13.78 1.31
C GLY A 79 -0.77 14.74 0.70
N SER A 80 0.51 14.48 0.98
CA SER A 80 1.62 15.33 0.56
C SER A 80 2.42 14.78 -0.62
N ARG A 81 1.88 13.77 -1.32
CA ARG A 81 2.49 13.16 -2.52
C ARG A 81 1.44 13.00 -3.61
N ASN A 82 1.92 12.98 -4.86
CA ASN A 82 1.11 12.60 -6.00
C ASN A 82 0.75 11.09 -5.92
N LEU A 83 -0.46 10.77 -6.35
CA LEU A 83 -1.03 9.43 -6.39
C LEU A 83 -1.09 8.93 -7.84
N PRO A 84 -1.00 7.62 -8.09
CA PRO A 84 -1.07 7.09 -9.45
C PRO A 84 -2.40 7.46 -10.11
N PRO A 85 -2.39 8.09 -11.30
CA PRO A 85 -3.62 8.53 -11.97
C PRO A 85 -4.48 7.36 -12.45
N ASP A 86 -3.87 6.20 -12.69
CA ASP A 86 -4.55 4.96 -13.05
C ASP A 86 -5.24 4.26 -11.86
N GLY A 87 -5.12 4.82 -10.64
CA GLY A 87 -5.67 4.21 -9.43
C GLY A 87 -4.88 3.01 -8.91
N THR A 88 -3.66 2.78 -9.41
CA THR A 88 -2.84 1.66 -8.94
C THR A 88 -2.62 1.77 -7.43
N GLY A 89 -3.05 0.74 -6.69
CA GLY A 89 -2.96 0.68 -5.23
C GLY A 89 -4.16 1.29 -4.49
N LEU A 90 -5.24 1.64 -5.20
CA LEU A 90 -6.56 1.90 -4.61
C LEU A 90 -7.34 0.59 -4.52
N ASP A 91 -7.67 0.16 -3.32
CA ASP A 91 -8.62 -0.92 -3.08
C ASP A 91 -9.99 -0.33 -2.73
N VAL A 92 -11.04 -0.84 -3.37
CA VAL A 92 -12.42 -0.38 -3.16
C VAL A 92 -13.25 -1.54 -2.66
N LEU A 93 -13.93 -1.34 -1.52
CA LEU A 93 -14.83 -2.33 -0.94
C LEU A 93 -16.23 -1.74 -0.79
N VAL A 94 -17.24 -2.45 -1.29
CA VAL A 94 -18.65 -2.11 -1.14
C VAL A 94 -19.30 -3.13 -0.22
N ASP A 95 -19.82 -2.70 0.92
CA ASP A 95 -20.39 -3.55 1.98
C ASP A 95 -19.48 -4.72 2.40
N GLY A 96 -18.15 -4.50 2.31
CA GLY A 96 -17.13 -5.49 2.65
C GLY A 96 -16.81 -6.49 1.53
N GLN A 97 -17.36 -6.32 0.32
CA GLN A 97 -16.96 -7.06 -0.88
C GLN A 97 -16.02 -6.21 -1.73
N TYR A 98 -14.94 -6.79 -2.23
CA TYR A 98 -14.01 -6.11 -3.13
C TYR A 98 -14.69 -5.81 -4.47
N ALA A 99 -14.67 -4.55 -4.88
CA ALA A 99 -15.20 -4.12 -6.17
C ALA A 99 -14.17 -4.35 -7.28
N THR A 100 -14.55 -5.10 -8.31
CA THR A 100 -13.67 -5.38 -9.46
C THR A 100 -13.92 -4.46 -10.64
N ASP A 101 -15.13 -3.90 -10.75
CA ASP A 101 -15.52 -3.02 -11.85
C ASP A 101 -15.54 -1.59 -11.35
N THR A 102 -14.33 -1.03 -11.30
CA THR A 102 -14.06 0.34 -10.85
C THR A 102 -13.34 1.09 -11.95
N SER A 103 -13.79 2.31 -12.22
CA SER A 103 -13.11 3.23 -13.13
C SER A 103 -12.81 4.54 -12.42
N LEU A 104 -11.61 5.06 -12.68
CA LEU A 104 -11.13 6.33 -12.17
C LEU A 104 -11.01 7.30 -13.34
N THR A 105 -11.71 8.42 -13.22
CA THR A 105 -11.64 9.51 -14.19
C THR A 105 -11.04 10.73 -13.50
N LEU A 106 -9.89 11.18 -13.98
CA LEU A 106 -9.29 12.42 -13.50
C LEU A 106 -10.05 13.61 -14.08
N LEU A 107 -10.38 14.56 -13.21
CA LEU A 107 -11.02 15.80 -13.62
C LEU A 107 -10.02 16.75 -14.30
N ASP A 108 -8.74 16.69 -13.89
CA ASP A 108 -7.65 17.44 -14.50
C ASP A 108 -6.31 16.70 -14.32
N GLY A 109 -5.46 16.72 -15.35
CA GLY A 109 -4.05 16.27 -15.29
C GLY A 109 -3.75 14.95 -14.57
N ASP A 110 -2.88 15.04 -13.56
CA ASP A 110 -2.45 13.97 -12.66
C ASP A 110 -3.19 14.07 -11.31
N TRP A 111 -3.13 13.04 -10.45
CA TRP A 111 -3.77 13.08 -9.13
C TRP A 111 -2.86 13.72 -8.07
N ASP A 112 -2.48 14.98 -8.32
CA ASP A 112 -1.61 15.75 -7.42
C ASP A 112 -2.29 16.09 -6.10
N THR A 113 -1.49 16.56 -5.13
CA THR A 113 -2.00 17.02 -3.84
C THR A 113 -3.02 18.13 -4.01
N GLY A 114 -4.23 17.90 -3.52
CA GLY A 114 -5.36 18.83 -3.61
C GLY A 114 -6.33 18.53 -4.75
N ASP A 115 -5.96 17.65 -5.69
CA ASP A 115 -6.80 17.31 -6.83
C ASP A 115 -7.82 16.23 -6.50
N VAL A 116 -8.88 16.22 -7.31
CA VAL A 116 -10.04 15.36 -7.14
C VAL A 116 -10.18 14.46 -8.35
N VAL A 117 -10.47 13.19 -8.08
CA VAL A 117 -10.79 12.18 -9.09
C VAL A 117 -12.22 11.71 -8.89
N GLU A 118 -12.87 11.39 -10.00
CA GLU A 118 -14.17 10.74 -10.01
C GLU A 118 -13.97 9.22 -10.04
N LEU A 119 -14.42 8.55 -9.00
CA LEU A 119 -14.45 7.10 -8.88
C LEU A 119 -15.85 6.61 -9.19
N GLN A 120 -15.96 5.76 -10.20
CA GLN A 120 -17.21 5.07 -10.56
C GLN A 120 -17.09 3.59 -10.23
N ILE A 121 -18.11 3.05 -9.56
CA ILE A 121 -18.17 1.66 -9.12
C ILE A 121 -19.45 1.04 -9.67
N SER A 122 -19.31 0.16 -10.65
CA SER A 122 -20.42 -0.57 -11.24
C SER A 122 -20.83 -1.73 -10.32
N THR A 123 -21.93 -1.55 -9.58
CA THR A 123 -22.44 -2.59 -8.67
C THR A 123 -23.92 -2.42 -8.38
N THR A 124 -24.63 -3.56 -8.29
CA THR A 124 -26.06 -3.55 -7.98
C THR A 124 -26.28 -3.59 -6.46
N LEU A 125 -26.96 -2.59 -5.93
CA LEU A 125 -27.30 -2.48 -4.51
C LEU A 125 -28.80 -2.66 -4.27
N SER A 126 -29.15 -3.34 -3.18
CA SER A 126 -30.53 -3.36 -2.66
C SER A 126 -30.88 -2.00 -2.04
N PRO A 127 -32.15 -1.64 -1.88
CA PRO A 127 -32.51 -0.45 -1.08
C PRO A 127 -32.04 -0.59 0.37
N GLY A 128 -31.39 0.42 0.93
CA GLY A 128 -30.89 0.37 2.31
C GLY A 128 -29.66 1.23 2.57
N ASP A 129 -29.05 1.02 3.72
CA ASP A 129 -27.80 1.67 4.12
C ASP A 129 -26.61 0.88 3.56
N HIS A 130 -25.69 1.58 2.91
CA HIS A 130 -24.51 1.01 2.28
C HIS A 130 -23.25 1.73 2.73
N ARG A 131 -22.13 1.02 2.62
CA ARG A 131 -20.80 1.53 2.92
C ARG A 131 -19.85 1.25 1.76
N VAL A 132 -19.12 2.27 1.33
CA VAL A 132 -17.93 2.15 0.50
C VAL A 132 -16.71 2.43 1.37
N LYS A 133 -15.74 1.52 1.36
CA LYS A 133 -14.43 1.71 1.97
C LYS A 133 -13.39 1.81 0.86
N LEU A 134 -12.61 2.88 0.88
CA LEU A 134 -11.46 3.10 0.02
C LEU A 134 -10.21 2.88 0.86
N ILE A 135 -9.23 2.19 0.28
CA ILE A 135 -7.93 1.99 0.93
C ILE A 135 -6.86 2.35 -0.08
N MET A 136 -5.99 3.29 0.27
CA MET A 136 -4.89 3.68 -0.59
C MET A 136 -3.62 3.88 0.21
N GLY A 137 -2.56 3.14 -0.15
CA GLY A 137 -1.25 3.32 0.47
C GLY A 137 -1.28 3.21 2.00
N GLY A 138 -2.27 2.52 2.56
CA GLY A 138 -2.45 2.32 4.00
C GLY A 138 -3.27 3.40 4.72
N ASP A 139 -3.78 4.40 4.00
CA ASP A 139 -4.89 5.23 4.44
C ASP A 139 -6.22 4.53 4.15
N GLU A 140 -7.21 4.73 5.02
CA GLU A 140 -8.53 4.09 4.91
C GLU A 140 -9.63 5.14 5.07
N GLU A 141 -10.48 5.25 4.04
CA GLU A 141 -11.60 6.18 4.06
C GLU A 141 -12.93 5.45 3.90
N VAL A 142 -13.93 5.85 4.69
CA VAL A 142 -15.22 5.14 4.76
C VAL A 142 -16.37 6.09 4.51
N PHE A 143 -17.02 5.90 3.37
CA PHE A 143 -18.21 6.64 3.00
C PHE A 143 -19.48 5.82 3.23
N HIS A 144 -20.46 6.44 3.90
CA HIS A 144 -21.77 5.83 4.15
C HIS A 144 -22.84 6.58 3.37
N PHE A 145 -23.73 5.86 2.72
CA PHE A 145 -24.86 6.43 1.99
C PHE A 145 -26.05 5.50 2.03
N ARG A 146 -27.19 6.00 1.55
CA ARG A 146 -28.44 5.27 1.51
C ARG A 146 -29.03 5.32 0.11
N THR A 147 -29.52 4.18 -0.35
CA THR A 147 -30.22 4.00 -1.64
C THR A 147 -31.73 4.05 -1.48
#